data_AF-A0A2B8B1R9-F1
#
_entry.id   AF-A0A2B8B1R9-F1
#
_cell.length_a   1.000
_cell.length_b   1.000
_cell.length_c   1.000
_cell.angle_alpha   90.00
_cell.angle_beta   90.00
_cell.angle_gamma   90.00
#
_symmetry.space_group_name_H-M   'P 1'
#
loop_
_entity.id
_entity.type
_entity.pdbx_description
1 polymer ?
#
loop_
_entity_poly.entity_id
_entity_poly.type
_entity_poly.pdbx_seq_one_letter_code
_entity_poly.pdbx_strand_id
1 'polypeptide(L)'
;MSPFMGGAVLLIFLDGLRADMSGTLSDWYSALSHRLPQTLGAPSAGGQQAPRANQPSGWQVMADLQNSAQEVLTSLVGYSHGGNSGPGALNVRLALIEDVLAGVLRRMAIPADMATWSAGELAVATGSLFGGSTRPAPPFPSQESHAEHH
;
A
#
# COMPACT_ATOMS: atom_id res chain seq x y z
N MET A 1 -3.26 -12.47 -13.45
CA MET A 1 -2.11 -11.90 -12.70
C MET A 1 -1.47 -13.03 -11.91
N SER A 2 -0.14 -13.10 -11.88
CA SER A 2 0.55 -14.10 -11.05
C SER A 2 0.37 -13.76 -9.57
N PRO A 3 0.05 -14.70 -8.66
CA PRO A 3 -0.11 -14.42 -7.23
C PRO A 3 1.13 -13.76 -6.61
N PHE A 4 2.31 -13.96 -7.20
CA PHE A 4 3.57 -13.34 -6.80
C PHE A 4 3.60 -11.82 -7.01
N MET A 5 2.86 -11.33 -7.99
CA MET A 5 2.73 -9.91 -8.29
C MET A 5 1.92 -9.18 -7.21
N GLY A 6 0.85 -9.82 -6.72
CA GLY A 6 0.05 -9.28 -5.61
C GLY A 6 0.85 -9.22 -4.30
N GLY A 7 1.58 -10.29 -3.97
CA GLY A 7 2.46 -10.32 -2.79
C GLY A 7 3.57 -9.27 -2.84
N ALA A 8 4.20 -9.08 -4.01
CA ALA A 8 5.24 -8.07 -4.18
C ALA A 8 4.72 -6.63 -4.05
N VAL A 9 3.48 -6.35 -4.50
CA VAL A 9 2.85 -5.04 -4.30
C VAL A 9 2.48 -4.82 -2.83
N LEU A 10 2.03 -5.85 -2.12
CA LEU A 10 1.79 -5.76 -0.66
C LEU A 10 3.08 -5.51 0.11
N LEU A 11 4.21 -6.11 -0.30
CA LEU A 11 5.52 -5.82 0.28
C LEU A 11 5.92 -4.35 0.12
N ILE A 12 5.65 -3.73 -1.03
CA ILE A 12 5.87 -2.29 -1.24
C ILE A 12 5.05 -1.46 -0.22
N PHE A 13 3.81 -1.89 0.07
CA PHE A 13 2.94 -1.22 1.03
C PHE A 13 3.47 -1.34 2.47
N LEU A 14 3.94 -2.53 2.87
CA LEU A 14 4.57 -2.77 4.17
C LEU A 14 5.89 -1.99 4.33
N ASP A 15 6.70 -1.93 3.28
CA ASP A 15 7.92 -1.11 3.24
C ASP A 15 7.59 0.38 3.45
N GLY A 16 6.49 0.87 2.87
CA GLY A 16 6.01 2.24 3.05
C GLY A 16 5.63 2.54 4.50
N LEU A 17 4.87 1.63 5.13
CA LEU A 17 4.53 1.75 6.55
C LEU A 17 5.77 1.76 7.44
N ARG A 18 6.74 0.88 7.13
CA ARG A 18 8.02 0.84 7.85
C ARG A 18 8.80 2.14 7.69
N ALA A 19 8.89 2.65 6.46
CA ALA A 19 9.59 3.89 6.15
C ALA A 19 8.96 5.10 6.85
N ASP A 20 7.65 5.13 6.97
CA ASP A 20 6.94 6.14 7.77
C ASP A 20 7.26 6.03 9.27
N MET A 21 7.35 4.80 9.82
CA MET A 21 7.71 4.58 11.23
C MET A 21 9.18 4.87 11.54
N SER A 22 10.09 4.71 10.57
CA SER A 22 11.53 5.00 10.72
C SER A 22 11.94 6.40 10.28
N GLY A 23 11.00 7.22 9.78
CA GLY A 23 11.29 8.57 9.28
C GLY A 23 12.03 8.61 7.94
N THR A 24 12.02 7.51 7.17
CA THR A 24 12.68 7.36 5.87
C THR A 24 11.68 7.35 4.70
N LEU A 25 10.50 7.93 4.89
CA LEU A 25 9.42 7.94 3.91
C LEU A 25 9.81 8.61 2.58
N SER A 26 10.60 9.68 2.64
CA SER A 26 11.07 10.40 1.44
C SER A 26 11.95 9.53 0.55
N ASP A 27 12.83 8.72 1.14
CA ASP A 27 13.70 7.80 0.40
C ASP A 27 12.87 6.69 -0.26
N TRP A 28 11.94 6.12 0.50
CA TRP A 28 10.99 5.12 -0.02
C TRP A 28 10.18 5.67 -1.21
N TYR A 29 9.64 6.88 -1.08
CA TYR A 29 8.88 7.56 -2.13
C TYR A 29 9.70 7.78 -3.41
N SER A 30 10.96 8.21 -3.26
CA SER A 30 11.86 8.46 -4.40
C SER A 30 12.15 7.17 -5.19
N ALA A 31 12.26 6.03 -4.50
CA ALA A 31 12.50 4.72 -5.10
C ALA A 31 11.23 4.11 -5.72
N LEU A 32 10.05 4.49 -5.23
CA LEU A 32 8.76 3.90 -5.61
C LEU A 32 8.46 4.05 -7.11
N SER A 33 8.85 5.18 -7.70
CA SER A 33 8.64 5.47 -9.13
C SER A 33 9.35 4.50 -10.07
N HIS A 34 10.42 3.84 -9.60
CA HIS A 34 11.16 2.85 -10.37
C HIS A 34 10.76 1.42 -9.99
N ARG A 35 10.54 1.15 -8.70
CA ARG A 35 10.18 -0.18 -8.19
C ARG A 35 8.77 -0.62 -8.61
N LEU A 36 7.79 0.28 -8.53
CA LEU A 36 6.39 -0.08 -8.79
C LEU A 36 6.17 -0.55 -10.24
N PRO A 37 6.65 0.16 -11.29
CA PRO A 37 6.57 -0.35 -12.66
C PRO A 37 7.26 -1.70 -12.85
N GLN A 38 8.46 -1.89 -12.27
CA GLN A 38 9.21 -3.15 -12.37
C GLN A 38 8.46 -4.32 -11.72
N THR A 39 7.89 -4.11 -10.53
CA THR A 39 7.04 -5.08 -9.84
C THR A 39 5.79 -5.39 -10.66
N LEU A 40 5.25 -4.39 -11.36
CA LEU A 40 4.12 -4.54 -12.27
C LEU A 40 4.52 -5.13 -13.64
N GLY A 41 5.78 -5.53 -13.83
CA GLY A 41 6.26 -6.20 -15.03
C GLY A 41 6.55 -5.27 -16.21
N ALA A 42 6.64 -3.95 -15.99
CA ALA A 42 7.05 -3.01 -17.02
C ALA A 42 8.53 -3.26 -17.42
N PRO A 43 8.85 -3.24 -18.72
CA PRO A 43 10.23 -3.35 -19.17
C PRO A 43 11.04 -2.16 -18.64
N SER A 44 12.23 -2.43 -18.08
CA SER A 44 13.12 -1.37 -17.61
C SER A 44 13.60 -0.52 -18.78
N ALA A 45 13.54 0.81 -18.65
CA ALA A 45 14.01 1.75 -19.66
C ALA A 45 15.54 1.72 -19.74
N GLY A 46 16.05 0.81 -20.56
CA GLY A 46 17.47 0.53 -20.71
C GLY A 46 17.62 -0.92 -21.13
N GLY A 47 17.74 -1.15 -22.44
CA GLY A 47 17.67 -2.45 -23.12
C GLY A 47 18.78 -3.45 -22.78
N GLN A 48 18.96 -3.75 -21.50
CA GLN A 48 19.54 -4.99 -21.04
C GLN A 48 18.53 -5.58 -20.07
N GLN A 49 17.83 -6.62 -20.50
CA GLN A 49 17.28 -7.59 -19.56
C GLN A 49 18.45 -8.04 -18.70
N ALA A 50 18.57 -7.46 -17.50
CA ALA A 50 19.33 -8.09 -16.44
C ALA A 50 18.89 -9.56 -16.41
N PRO A 51 19.83 -10.52 -16.24
CA PRO A 51 19.46 -11.92 -16.19
C PRO A 51 18.26 -12.07 -15.27
N ARG A 52 17.28 -12.93 -15.59
CA ARG A 52 16.24 -13.38 -14.66
C ARG A 52 16.86 -14.18 -13.49
N ALA A 53 17.94 -13.67 -12.91
CA ALA A 53 18.57 -14.20 -11.72
C ALA A 53 17.69 -13.75 -10.54
N ASN A 54 17.08 -14.73 -9.89
CA ASN A 54 16.22 -14.56 -8.72
C ASN A 54 14.95 -13.74 -8.95
N GLN A 55 14.04 -14.25 -9.79
CA GLN A 55 12.64 -14.06 -9.42
C GLN A 55 12.43 -14.80 -8.09
N PRO A 56 12.08 -14.10 -6.99
CA PRO A 56 11.89 -14.76 -5.71
C PRO A 56 10.82 -15.83 -5.86
N SER A 57 11.09 -17.02 -5.32
CA SER A 57 10.11 -18.11 -5.31
C SER A 57 8.85 -17.62 -4.58
N GLY A 58 7.68 -18.15 -4.94
CA GLY A 58 6.43 -17.76 -4.27
C GLY A 58 6.47 -17.88 -2.75
N TRP A 59 7.18 -18.90 -2.25
CA TRP A 59 7.41 -19.11 -0.83
C TRP A 59 8.32 -18.05 -0.21
N GLN A 60 9.31 -17.57 -0.95
CA GLN A 60 10.16 -16.45 -0.52
C GLN A 60 9.31 -15.18 -0.32
N VAL A 61 8.46 -14.84 -1.29
CA VAL A 61 7.57 -13.66 -1.20
C VAL A 61 6.64 -13.75 0.01
N MET A 62 6.10 -14.93 0.30
CA MET A 62 5.25 -15.13 1.48
C MET A 62 6.04 -15.03 2.79
N ALA A 63 7.26 -15.57 2.85
CA ALA A 63 8.12 -15.46 4.02
C ALA A 63 8.53 -14.01 4.29
N ASP A 64 8.89 -13.27 3.23
CA ASP A 64 9.23 -11.85 3.31
C ASP A 64 8.03 -11.01 3.77
N LEU A 65 6.82 -11.36 3.28
CA LEU A 65 5.57 -10.70 3.67
C LEU A 65 5.27 -10.92 5.15
N GLN A 66 5.41 -12.17 5.63
CA GLN A 66 5.23 -12.50 7.03
C GLN A 66 6.23 -11.77 7.92
N ASN A 67 7.53 -11.77 7.55
CA ASN A 67 8.56 -11.09 8.31
C ASN A 67 8.30 -9.58 8.38
N SER A 68 7.98 -8.95 7.24
CA SER A 68 7.69 -7.52 7.18
C SER A 68 6.45 -7.14 7.99
N ALA A 69 5.39 -7.95 7.93
CA ALA A 69 4.20 -7.72 8.75
C ALA A 69 4.51 -7.84 10.24
N GLN A 70 5.33 -8.82 10.64
CA GLN A 70 5.74 -8.99 12.03
C GLN A 70 6.63 -7.84 12.53
N GLU A 71 7.53 -7.32 11.70
CA GLU A 71 8.34 -6.13 12.01
C GLU A 71 7.46 -4.88 12.20
N VAL A 72 6.44 -4.70 11.35
CA VAL A 72 5.48 -3.61 11.48
C VAL A 72 4.66 -3.74 12.77
N LEU A 73 4.15 -4.93 13.07
CA LEU A 73 3.45 -5.19 14.34
C LEU A 73 4.34 -4.92 15.55
N THR A 74 5.59 -5.37 15.52
CA THR A 74 6.56 -5.16 16.59
C THR A 74 6.84 -3.68 16.80
N SER A 75 6.96 -2.93 15.71
CA SER A 75 7.17 -1.48 15.76
C SER A 75 5.96 -0.76 16.34
N LEU A 76 4.74 -1.13 15.93
CA LEU A 76 3.50 -0.57 16.48
C LEU A 76 3.35 -0.85 17.98
N VAL A 77 3.67 -2.07 18.44
CA VAL A 77 3.66 -2.45 19.86
C VAL A 77 4.77 -1.74 20.64
N GLY A 78 5.98 -1.63 20.09
CA GLY A 78 7.10 -0.92 20.71
C GLY A 78 6.82 0.57 20.91
N TYR A 79 6.15 1.20 19.94
CA TYR A 79 5.68 2.59 20.06
C TYR A 79 4.52 2.74 21.07
N SER A 80 3.86 1.66 21.50
CA SER A 80 2.70 1.69 22.43
C SER A 80 3.01 2.16 23.84
N HIS A 81 4.29 2.31 24.19
CA HIS A 81 4.71 2.95 25.44
C HIS A 81 4.81 4.49 25.37
N GLY A 82 4.53 5.11 24.22
CA GLY A 82 4.63 6.56 24.02
C GLY A 82 3.50 7.15 23.18
N GLY A 83 2.28 7.19 23.73
CA GLY A 83 1.21 8.14 23.39
C GLY A 83 0.56 8.16 21.99
N ASN A 84 1.19 7.60 20.94
CA ASN A 84 0.75 7.77 19.55
C ASN A 84 0.51 6.44 18.82
N SER A 85 0.00 5.45 19.55
CA SER A 85 0.15 4.05 19.20
C SER A 85 -1.12 3.30 19.50
N GLY A 86 -1.74 2.80 18.43
CA GLY A 86 -3.01 2.11 18.47
C GLY A 86 -3.59 1.99 17.07
N PRO A 87 -4.75 1.32 16.93
CA PRO A 87 -5.39 1.09 15.63
C PRO A 87 -5.63 2.37 14.82
N GLY A 88 -5.89 3.50 15.49
CA GLY A 88 -6.05 4.81 14.83
C GLY A 88 -4.77 5.32 14.17
N ALA A 89 -3.61 5.08 14.78
CA ALA A 89 -2.32 5.46 14.20
C ALA A 89 -2.00 4.61 12.97
N LEU A 90 -2.34 3.32 12.98
CA LEU A 90 -2.21 2.44 11.81
C LEU A 90 -3.10 2.92 10.65
N ASN A 91 -4.36 3.28 10.92
CA ASN A 91 -5.28 3.76 9.89
C ASN A 91 -4.78 5.06 9.23
N VAL A 92 -4.25 6.01 10.02
CA VAL A 92 -3.68 7.26 9.47
C VAL A 92 -2.47 6.96 8.58
N ARG A 93 -1.59 6.05 9.01
CA ARG A 93 -0.42 5.67 8.22
C ARG A 93 -0.81 4.92 6.94
N LEU A 94 -1.81 4.02 7.00
CA LEU A 94 -2.35 3.34 5.81
C LEU A 94 -2.94 4.34 4.81
N ALA A 95 -3.72 5.32 5.27
CA ALA A 95 -4.29 6.35 4.40
C ALA A 95 -3.21 7.22 3.73
N LEU A 96 -2.12 7.51 4.45
CA LEU A 96 -0.96 8.22 3.87
C LEU A 96 -0.30 7.41 2.75
N ILE A 97 -0.04 6.12 2.99
CA ILE A 97 0.59 5.25 1.99
C ILE A 97 -0.35 5.03 0.78
N GLU A 98 -1.65 4.92 1.03
CA GLU A 98 -2.67 4.86 -0.03
C GLU A 98 -2.62 6.08 -0.96
N ASP A 99 -2.62 7.30 -0.40
CA ASP A 99 -2.59 8.54 -1.20
C ASP A 99 -1.30 8.63 -2.04
N VAL A 100 -0.16 8.29 -1.42
CA VAL A 100 1.13 8.25 -2.11
C VAL A 100 1.10 7.26 -3.28
N LEU A 101 0.55 6.06 -3.07
CA LEU A 101 0.48 5.03 -4.09
C LEU A 101 -0.47 5.44 -5.23
N ALA A 102 -1.64 6.00 -4.90
CA ALA A 102 -2.57 6.54 -5.89
C ALA A 102 -1.90 7.62 -6.75
N GLY A 103 -1.10 8.50 -6.13
CA GLY A 103 -0.31 9.52 -6.82
C GLY A 103 0.70 8.92 -7.82
N VAL A 104 1.40 7.85 -7.43
CA VAL A 104 2.35 7.17 -8.32
C VAL A 104 1.63 6.45 -9.47
N LEU A 105 0.53 5.73 -9.20
CA LEU A 105 -0.26 5.05 -10.23
C LEU A 105 -0.78 6.03 -11.28
N ARG A 106 -1.25 7.22 -10.86
CA ARG A 106 -1.66 8.30 -11.78
C ARG A 106 -0.52 8.76 -12.68
N ARG A 107 0.70 8.89 -12.15
CA ARG A 107 1.89 9.24 -12.95
C ARG A 107 2.29 8.15 -13.94
N MET A 108 1.88 6.91 -13.70
CA MET A 108 2.02 5.80 -14.64
C MET A 108 0.91 5.77 -15.71
N ALA A 109 0.13 6.85 -15.86
CA ALA A 109 -1.00 6.95 -16.78
C ALA A 109 -2.17 5.99 -16.47
N ILE A 110 -2.27 5.51 -15.22
CA ILE A 110 -3.48 4.80 -14.77
C ILE A 110 -4.58 5.83 -14.49
N PRO A 111 -5.81 5.62 -14.98
CA PRO A 111 -6.93 6.54 -14.75
C PRO A 111 -7.14 6.83 -13.26
N ALA A 112 -7.47 8.08 -12.92
CA ALA A 112 -7.50 8.55 -11.54
C ALA A 112 -8.41 7.71 -10.63
N ASP A 113 -9.60 7.34 -11.12
CA ASP A 113 -10.56 6.53 -10.38
C ASP A 113 -10.04 5.12 -10.14
N MET A 114 -9.40 4.50 -11.14
CA MET A 114 -8.79 3.18 -11.02
C MET A 114 -7.57 3.19 -10.10
N ALA A 115 -6.75 4.24 -10.15
CA ALA A 115 -5.58 4.41 -9.29
C ALA A 115 -5.98 4.52 -7.82
N THR A 116 -6.98 5.35 -7.50
CA THR A 116 -7.52 5.49 -6.15
C THR A 116 -8.21 4.23 -5.68
N TRP A 117 -9.04 3.60 -6.52
CA TRP A 117 -9.68 2.33 -6.16
C TRP A 117 -8.66 1.22 -5.88
N SER A 118 -7.65 1.08 -6.74
CA SER A 118 -6.61 0.05 -6.59
C SER A 118 -5.75 0.28 -5.34
N ALA A 119 -5.37 1.54 -5.06
CA ALA A 119 -4.63 1.88 -3.85
C ALA A 119 -5.46 1.60 -2.59
N GLY A 120 -6.76 1.89 -2.60
CA GLY A 120 -7.67 1.61 -1.50
C GLY A 120 -7.86 0.11 -1.25
N GLU A 121 -7.98 -0.71 -2.30
CA GLU A 121 -8.05 -2.17 -2.14
C GLU A 121 -6.76 -2.75 -1.55
N LEU A 122 -5.60 -2.19 -1.92
CA LEU A 122 -4.32 -2.57 -1.33
C LEU A 122 -4.21 -2.14 0.14
N ALA A 123 -4.68 -0.94 0.49
CA ALA A 123 -4.72 -0.48 1.88
C ALA A 123 -5.60 -1.38 2.75
N VAL A 124 -6.77 -1.80 2.23
CA VAL A 124 -7.67 -2.76 2.90
C VAL A 124 -7.00 -4.13 3.04
N ALA A 125 -6.37 -4.64 1.97
CA ALA A 125 -5.66 -5.92 2.02
C ALA A 125 -4.51 -5.90 3.04
N THR A 126 -3.72 -4.83 3.08
CA THR A 126 -2.66 -4.65 4.07
C THR A 126 -3.23 -4.49 5.49
N GLY A 127 -4.31 -3.72 5.66
CA GLY A 127 -5.01 -3.57 6.94
C GLY A 127 -5.52 -4.91 7.50
N SER A 128 -5.98 -5.80 6.63
CA SER A 128 -6.48 -7.12 7.02
C SER A 128 -5.40 -8.00 7.66
N LEU A 129 -4.11 -7.81 7.31
CA LEU A 129 -2.98 -8.50 7.93
C LEU A 129 -2.82 -8.15 9.42
N PHE A 130 -3.35 -7.00 9.83
CA PHE A 130 -3.26 -6.48 11.20
C PHE A 130 -4.59 -6.57 11.96
N GLY A 131 -5.59 -7.29 11.41
CA GLY A 131 -6.93 -7.38 11.99
C GLY A 131 -7.78 -6.12 11.82
N GLY A 132 -7.31 -5.15 11.02
CA GLY A 132 -8.05 -3.95 10.67
C GLY A 132 -8.99 -4.22 9.51
N SER A 133 -10.30 -4.22 9.77
CA SER A 133 -11.31 -4.16 8.72
C SER A 133 -12.23 -3.00 9.06
N THR A 134 -12.12 -1.89 8.32
CA THR A 134 -13.20 -0.94 8.02
C THR A 134 -12.62 0.23 7.24
N ARG A 135 -12.89 0.24 5.93
CA ARG A 135 -12.93 1.47 5.16
C ARG A 135 -14.00 2.37 5.80
N PRO A 136 -13.73 3.64 6.15
CA PRO A 136 -14.81 4.60 6.37
C PRO A 136 -15.59 4.67 5.06
N ALA A 137 -16.89 4.35 5.10
CA ALA A 137 -17.75 4.43 3.92
C ALA A 137 -17.60 5.83 3.30
N PRO A 138 -17.46 5.95 1.96
CA PRO A 138 -17.50 7.26 1.34
C PRO A 138 -18.79 7.96 1.77
N PRO A 139 -18.79 9.29 2.03
CA PRO A 139 -20.03 10.01 2.23
C PRO A 139 -20.85 9.80 0.97
N PHE A 140 -21.92 9.01 1.06
CA PHE A 140 -22.93 8.96 0.02
C PHE A 140 -23.37 10.41 -0.22
N PRO A 141 -23.50 10.88 -1.47
CA PRO A 141 -24.18 12.13 -1.69
C PRO A 141 -25.57 11.95 -1.08
N SER A 142 -25.86 12.76 -0.06
CA SER A 142 -27.18 12.84 0.52
C SER A 142 -28.11 13.08 -0.65
N GLN A 143 -28.92 12.07 -1.01
CA GLN A 143 -30.07 12.36 -1.84
C GLN A 143 -30.88 13.35 -1.04
N GLU A 144 -30.87 14.60 -1.50
CA GLU A 144 -31.82 15.61 -1.11
C GLU A 144 -33.19 14.94 -1.18
N SER A 145 -33.77 14.76 -0.01
CA SER A 145 -35.17 14.42 0.16
C SER A 145 -35.96 15.58 -0.41
N HIS A 146 -36.19 15.54 -1.72
CA HIS A 146 -37.13 16.43 -2.42
C HIS A 146 -38.54 15.99 -2.03
N ALA A 147 -38.90 16.30 -0.79
CA ALA A 147 -40.28 16.33 -0.32
C ALA A 147 -40.89 17.64 -0.82
N GLU A 148 -41.29 17.69 -2.09
CA GLU A 148 -42.32 18.63 -2.51
C GLU A 148 -43.68 17.97 -2.33
N HIS A 149 -44.25 18.22 -1.15
CA HIS A 149 -45.69 18.38 -0.98
C HIS A 149 -46.14 19.62 -1.77
N HIS A 150 -46.97 19.45 -2.80
CA HIS A 150 -48.32 20.02 -2.90
C HIS A 150 -48.98 19.74 -4.26
#